data_AF-A0A7T5E3A2-F1
#
_entry.id   AF-A0A7T5E3A2-F1
#
_cell.length_a   1.000
_cell.length_b   1.000
_cell.length_c   1.000
_cell.angle_alpha   90.00
_cell.angle_beta   90.00
_cell.angle_gamma   90.00
#
_symmetry.space_group_name_H-M   'P 1'
#
loop_
_entity.id
_entity.type
_entity.pdbx_description
1 polymer ?
#
loop_
_entity_poly.entity_id
_entity_poly.type
_entity_poly.pdbx_seq_one_letter_code
_entity_poly.pdbx_strand_id
1 'polypeptide(L)'
;MIEPLLPPAKPGGRPRTVGLWAVLNAIFYLVKQGCGWQDLPSDFPVWQTVYTDYRAWVNDGTWDAIHNRLRAWVQVSAGRPDHPAIQQRRLSLMQPRLM
;
A
#
# COMPACT_ATOMS: atom_id res chain seq x y z
N MET A 1 -13.12 -6.28 0.92
CA MET A 1 -12.74 -5.37 -0.20
C MET A 1 -11.28 -5.54 -0.65
N ILE A 2 -10.29 -5.45 0.25
CA ILE A 2 -8.87 -5.68 -0.07
C ILE A 2 -8.34 -7.06 0.36
N GLU A 3 -9.11 -7.79 1.16
CA GLU A 3 -8.77 -9.13 1.67
C GLU A 3 -8.24 -10.11 0.61
N PRO A 4 -8.76 -10.17 -0.63
CA PRO A 4 -8.20 -11.06 -1.66
C PRO A 4 -6.79 -10.69 -2.14
N LEU A 5 -6.34 -9.46 -1.89
CA LEU A 5 -5.00 -8.97 -2.25
C LEU A 5 -3.98 -9.24 -1.15
N LEU A 6 -4.43 -9.66 0.02
CA LEU A 6 -3.55 -9.91 1.15
C LEU A 6 -2.85 -11.25 0.98
N PRO A 7 -1.51 -11.30 1.07
CA PRO A 7 -0.81 -12.52 0.79
C PRO A 7 -1.08 -13.56 1.87
N PRO A 8 -1.24 -14.84 1.49
CA PRO A 8 -1.38 -15.91 2.46
C PRO A 8 -0.11 -16.02 3.30
N ALA A 9 -0.22 -16.66 4.46
CA ALA A 9 0.97 -17.02 5.22
C ALA A 9 1.90 -17.86 4.34
N LYS A 10 3.18 -17.49 4.28
CA LYS A 10 4.16 -18.26 3.50
C LYS A 10 4.29 -19.68 4.08
N PRO A 11 4.39 -20.71 3.22
CA PRO A 11 4.65 -22.06 3.68
C PRO A 11 6.08 -22.17 4.20
N GLY A 12 6.24 -22.75 5.40
CA GLY A 12 7.53 -22.88 6.08
C GLY A 12 8.01 -21.61 6.80
N GLY A 13 8.95 -21.78 7.72
CA GLY A 13 9.46 -20.70 8.58
C GLY A 13 8.60 -20.44 9.82
N ARG A 14 8.86 -19.32 10.51
CA ARG A 14 8.11 -18.94 11.71
C ARG A 14 6.68 -18.55 11.32
N PRO A 15 5.64 -19.16 11.91
CA PRO A 15 4.26 -18.77 11.65
C PRO A 15 4.04 -17.30 11.93
N ARG A 16 3.25 -16.64 11.07
CA ARG A 16 2.84 -15.25 11.32
C ARG A 16 1.90 -15.22 12.52
N THR A 17 2.29 -14.50 13.57
CA THR A 17 1.47 -14.32 14.78
C THR A 17 0.59 -13.08 14.72
N VAL A 18 0.96 -12.09 13.90
CA VAL A 18 0.24 -10.83 13.76
C VAL A 18 -0.80 -10.93 12.63
N GLY A 19 -2.03 -10.48 12.89
CA GLY A 19 -3.06 -10.39 11.87
C GLY A 19 -2.77 -9.28 10.85
N LEU A 20 -3.07 -9.50 9.57
CA LEU A 20 -2.77 -8.52 8.52
C LEU A 20 -3.52 -7.21 8.67
N TRP A 21 -4.73 -7.25 9.22
CA TRP A 21 -5.48 -6.03 9.54
C TRP A 21 -4.77 -5.17 10.58
N ALA A 22 -4.07 -5.77 11.55
CA ALA A 22 -3.30 -5.02 12.53
C ALA A 22 -2.08 -4.35 11.87
N VAL A 23 -1.43 -5.03 10.92
CA VAL A 23 -0.33 -4.47 10.11
C VAL A 23 -0.83 -3.30 9.25
N LEU A 24 -1.95 -3.48 8.55
CA LEU A 24 -2.54 -2.43 7.72
C LEU A 24 -2.96 -1.21 8.54
N ASN A 25 -3.61 -1.43 9.69
CA ASN A 25 -4.00 -0.34 10.58
C ASN A 25 -2.79 0.44 11.09
N ALA A 26 -1.68 -0.24 11.41
CA ALA A 26 -0.43 0.42 11.79
C ALA A 26 0.15 1.25 10.63
N ILE A 27 0.18 0.73 9.40
CA ILE A 27 0.65 1.47 8.22
C ILE A 27 -0.24 2.69 7.96
N PHE A 28 -1.56 2.55 8.05
CA PHE A 28 -2.49 3.67 7.88
C PHE A 28 -2.34 4.72 8.97
N TYR A 29 -2.06 4.31 10.21
CA TYR A 29 -1.74 5.23 11.28
C TYR A 29 -0.49 6.06 10.95
N LEU A 30 0.60 5.41 10.54
CA LEU A 30 1.84 6.08 10.15
C LEU A 30 1.62 7.10 9.03
N VAL A 31 0.88 6.72 7.97
CA VAL A 31 0.58 7.61 6.83
C VAL A 31 -0.33 8.77 7.24
N LYS A 32 -1.32 8.53 8.10
CA LYS A 32 -2.27 9.56 8.56
C LYS A 32 -1.62 10.57 9.50
N GLN A 33 -0.78 10.09 10.43
CA GLN A 33 -0.17 10.90 11.47
C GLN A 33 1.15 11.53 11.02
N GLY A 34 1.80 10.98 10.00
CA GLY A 34 3.08 11.45 9.48
C GLY A 34 4.26 11.18 10.41
N CYS A 35 4.17 10.20 11.29
CA CYS A 35 5.23 9.86 12.25
C CYS A 35 6.18 8.78 11.73
N GLY A 36 7.34 8.65 12.39
CA GLY A 36 8.32 7.62 12.07
C GLY A 36 7.85 6.23 12.51
N TRP A 37 8.45 5.19 11.93
CA TRP A 37 8.19 3.80 12.32
C TRP A 37 8.41 3.54 13.81
N GLN A 38 9.43 4.18 14.41
CA GLN A 38 9.78 4.02 15.83
C GLN A 38 8.77 4.68 16.78
N ASP A 39 7.96 5.60 16.27
CA ASP A 39 6.97 6.36 17.04
C ASP A 39 5.58 5.68 17.03
N LEU A 40 5.51 4.45 16.53
CA LEU A 40 4.27 3.68 16.50
C LEU A 40 3.82 3.36 17.94
N PRO A 41 2.57 3.69 18.34
CA PRO A 41 2.06 3.39 19.68
C PRO A 41 2.11 1.90 20.01
N SER A 42 2.23 1.57 21.30
CA SER A 42 2.34 0.19 21.80
C SER A 42 1.10 -0.67 21.56
N ASP A 43 -0.05 -0.06 21.26
CA ASP A 43 -1.29 -0.78 20.94
C ASP A 43 -1.24 -1.44 19.55
N PHE A 44 -0.28 -1.05 18.71
CA PHE A 44 -0.02 -1.67 17.42
C PHE A 44 1.02 -2.78 17.51
N PRO A 45 1.10 -3.67 16.51
CA PRO A 45 2.23 -4.61 16.41
C PRO A 45 3.56 -3.87 16.40
N VAL A 46 4.61 -4.50 16.93
CA VAL A 46 5.95 -3.92 16.96
C VAL A 46 6.37 -3.47 15.56
N TRP A 47 6.94 -2.27 15.47
CA TRP A 47 7.17 -1.60 14.18
C TRP A 47 8.06 -2.41 13.24
N GLN A 48 8.98 -3.24 13.76
CA GLN A 48 9.84 -4.11 12.96
C GLN A 48 9.04 -5.16 12.18
N THR A 49 8.01 -5.72 12.80
CA THR A 49 7.10 -6.67 12.14
C THR A 49 6.30 -5.97 11.05
N VAL A 50 5.72 -4.81 11.37
CA VAL A 50 4.96 -4.00 10.41
C VAL A 50 5.84 -3.61 9.22
N TYR A 51 7.06 -3.14 9.49
CA TYR A 51 8.02 -2.76 8.45
C TYR A 51 8.45 -3.94 7.60
N THR A 52 8.66 -5.12 8.18
CA THR A 52 9.04 -6.34 7.44
C THR A 52 7.94 -6.75 6.46
N ASP A 53 6.68 -6.77 6.91
CA ASP A 53 5.53 -7.08 6.06
C ASP A 53 5.34 -6.01 4.99
N TYR A 54 5.39 -4.73 5.36
CA TYR A 54 5.32 -3.61 4.42
C TYR A 54 6.41 -3.70 3.34
N ARG A 55 7.66 -3.96 3.72
CA ARG A 55 8.78 -4.09 2.78
C ARG A 55 8.60 -5.27 1.84
N ALA A 56 8.10 -6.41 2.34
CA ALA A 56 7.78 -7.55 1.49
C ALA A 56 6.72 -7.17 0.45
N TRP A 57 5.66 -6.48 0.87
CA TRP A 57 4.56 -6.05 -0.01
C TRP A 57 4.95 -4.98 -1.03
N VAL A 58 5.88 -4.11 -0.68
CA VAL A 58 6.45 -3.16 -1.65
C VAL A 58 7.27 -3.90 -2.70
N ASN A 59 8.07 -4.88 -2.27
CA ASN A 59 8.94 -5.62 -3.19
C ASN A 59 8.17 -6.54 -4.16
N ASP A 60 7.06 -7.12 -3.72
CA ASP A 60 6.25 -8.04 -4.54
C ASP A 60 5.07 -7.36 -5.25
N GLY A 61 4.88 -6.05 -5.07
CA GLY A 61 3.81 -5.26 -5.72
C GLY A 61 2.45 -5.34 -5.02
N THR A 62 2.32 -6.10 -3.93
CA THR A 62 1.06 -6.18 -3.16
C THR A 62 0.63 -4.80 -2.65
N TRP A 63 1.58 -3.98 -2.20
CA TRP A 63 1.27 -2.65 -1.68
C TRP A 63 0.63 -1.75 -2.76
N ASP A 64 1.18 -1.76 -3.97
CA ASP A 64 0.63 -1.00 -5.09
C ASP A 64 -0.76 -1.51 -5.49
N ALA A 65 -0.98 -2.83 -5.48
CA ALA A 65 -2.29 -3.42 -5.75
C ALA A 65 -3.34 -2.99 -4.72
N ILE A 66 -2.99 -2.99 -3.43
CA ILE A 66 -3.85 -2.52 -2.34
C ILE A 66 -4.18 -1.04 -2.53
N HIS A 67 -3.17 -0.19 -2.75
CA HIS A 67 -3.36 1.25 -2.94
C HIS A 67 -4.24 1.56 -4.17
N ASN A 68 -4.01 0.88 -5.29
CA ASN A 68 -4.82 1.05 -6.50
C ASN A 68 -6.27 0.61 -6.29
N ARG A 69 -6.50 -0.50 -5.57
CA ARG A 69 -7.85 -0.96 -5.23
C ARG A 69 -8.58 0.02 -4.33
N LEU A 70 -7.92 0.56 -3.31
CA LEU A 70 -8.48 1.57 -2.41
C LEU A 70 -8.81 2.86 -3.16
N ARG A 71 -7.91 3.32 -4.04
CA ARG A 71 -8.14 4.49 -4.89
C ARG A 71 -9.35 4.32 -5.81
N ALA A 72 -9.44 3.19 -6.49
CA ALA A 72 -10.58 2.89 -7.37
C ALA A 72 -11.91 2.88 -6.60
N TRP A 73 -11.92 2.31 -5.39
CA TRP A 73 -13.10 2.34 -4.54
C TRP A 73 -13.51 3.76 -4.13
N VAL A 74 -12.56 4.60 -3.71
CA VAL A 74 -12.87 6.01 -3.38
C VAL A 74 -13.43 6.75 -4.59
N GLN A 75 -12.89 6.52 -5.79
CA GLN A 75 -13.39 7.12 -7.04
C GLN A 75 -14.83 6.72 -7.34
N VAL A 76 -15.14 5.42 -7.25
CA VAL A 76 -16.50 4.90 -7.44
C VAL A 76 -17.45 5.46 -6.39
N SER A 77 -17.07 5.45 -5.10
CA SER A 77 -17.89 5.97 -4.01
C SER A 77 -18.12 7.49 -4.10
N ALA A 78 -17.19 8.23 -4.71
CA ALA A 78 -17.33 9.66 -4.95
C ALA A 78 -18.11 10.00 -6.24
N GLY A 79 -18.61 9.00 -6.98
CA GLY A 79 -19.31 9.21 -8.25
C GLY A 79 -18.43 9.70 -9.39
N ARG A 80 -17.11 9.46 -9.33
CA ARG A 80 -16.13 9.87 -10.35
C ARG A 80 -15.45 8.63 -10.95
N PRO A 81 -16.12 7.85 -11.81
CA PRO A 81 -15.65 6.53 -12.21
C PRO A 81 -14.36 6.52 -13.06
N ASP A 82 -13.84 7.65 -13.52
CA ASP A 82 -12.56 7.69 -14.24
C ASP A 82 -11.85 9.04 -14.09
N HIS A 83 -10.65 9.03 -13.50
CA HIS A 83 -9.66 10.05 -13.81
C HIS A 83 -8.27 9.43 -13.94
N PRO A 84 -7.91 8.89 -15.12
CA PRO A 84 -6.54 8.52 -15.43
C PRO A 84 -5.77 9.79 -15.83
N ALA A 85 -5.40 10.64 -14.87
CA ALA A 85 -4.68 11.87 -15.23
C ALA A 85 -3.62 12.28 -14.22
N ILE A 86 -2.67 11.38 -13.91
CA ILE A 86 -1.33 11.84 -13.49
C ILE A 86 -0.21 11.06 -14.19
N GLN A 87 -0.40 9.79 -14.57
CA GLN A 87 0.69 9.01 -15.16
C GLN A 87 0.97 9.31 -16.65
N GLN A 88 -0.03 9.78 -17.41
CA GLN A 88 0.07 9.91 -18.88
C GLN A 88 0.60 11.28 -19.36
N ARG A 89 0.72 12.28 -18.47
CA ARG A 89 1.25 13.61 -18.84
C ARG A 89 2.78 13.71 -18.84
N ARG A 90 3.51 12.69 -18.38
CA ARG A 90 4.99 12.70 -18.41
C ARG A 90 5.60 12.11 -19.69
N LEU A 91 4.84 11.38 -20.50
CA LEU A 91 5.35 10.72 -21.72
C LEU A 91 5.12 11.50 -23.02
N SER A 92 4.37 12.61 -22.99
CA SER A 92 4.15 13.44 -24.19
C SER A 92 5.11 14.63 -24.33
N LEU A 93 6.06 14.82 -23.40
CA LEU A 93 7.05 15.90 -23.45
C LEU A 93 8.46 15.46 -23.88
N MET A 94 8.63 14.20 -24.33
CA MET A 94 9.89 13.68 -24.86
C MET A 94 9.78 13.24 -26.33
N GLN A 95 9.09 14.01 -27.17
CA GLN A 95 9.33 13.94 -28.61
C GLN A 95 10.30 15.07 -28.99
N PRO A 96 11.58 14.79 -29.29
CA PRO A 96 12.41 15.73 -30.02
C PRO A 96 11.76 15.93 -31.39
N ARG A 97 11.47 17.20 -31.69
CA ARG A 97 11.00 17.66 -32.99
C ARG A 97 12.05 17.26 -34.02
N LEU A 98 11.64 16.48 -35.02
CA LEU A 98 12.48 16.06 -36.15
C LEU A 98 13.13 17.30 -36.80
N MET A 99 14.43 17.24 -37.02
CA MET A 99 15.15 17.92 -38.09
C MET A 99 15.99 16.87 -38.81
#